data_AF-A0A7S0BZP8-F1
#
_entry.id   AF-A0A7S0BZP8-F1
#
_cell.length_a   1.000
_cell.length_b   1.000
_cell.length_c   1.000
_cell.angle_alpha   90.00
_cell.angle_beta   90.00
_cell.angle_gamma   90.00
#
_symmetry.space_group_name_H-M   'P 1'
#
loop_
_entity.id
_entity.type
_entity.pdbx_description
1 polymer ?
#
loop_
_entity_poly.entity_id
_entity_poly.type
_entity_poly.pdbx_seq_one_letter_code
_entity_poly.pdbx_strand_id
1 'polypeptide(L)'
;VERLIKQTNGNLRPNVSNWRSILFSCMIMSSKVWDDLSMWNGDFSQVVIPSASNNGVIFNLARINELEKSMLTCLEYKTKVSSSEYAKYYFLLRSMLLRSGLSGEDIENLKPLDIEGARRLEQCSALYQEQLEQ
;
A
#
# COMPACT_ATOMS: atom_id res chain seq x y z
N VAL A 1 0.02 -5.66 2.43
CA VAL A 1 0.07 -6.68 3.51
C VAL A 1 -0.91 -7.82 3.29
N GLU A 2 -2.23 -7.60 3.21
CA GLU A 2 -3.20 -8.70 3.06
C GLU A 2 -2.93 -9.60 1.84
N ARG A 3 -2.60 -8.99 0.69
CA ARG A 3 -2.20 -9.73 -0.52
C ARG A 3 -1.04 -10.70 -0.27
N LEU A 4 -0.02 -10.25 0.46
CA LEU A 4 1.15 -11.06 0.81
C LEU A 4 0.77 -12.26 1.69
N ILE A 5 -0.13 -12.05 2.67
CA ILE A 5 -0.62 -13.13 3.52
C ILE A 5 -1.40 -14.15 2.69
N LYS A 6 -2.24 -13.70 1.74
CA LYS A 6 -3.00 -14.57 0.85
C LYS A 6 -2.10 -15.38 -0.09
N GLN A 7 -1.13 -14.73 -0.75
CA GLN A 7 -0.22 -15.39 -1.68
C GLN A 7 0.69 -16.41 -0.99
N THR A 8 1.04 -16.17 0.27
CA THR A 8 1.84 -17.12 1.05
C THR A 8 1.00 -18.20 1.75
N ASN A 9 -0.30 -18.31 1.44
CA ASN A 9 -1.24 -19.21 2.13
C ASN A 9 -1.21 -19.07 3.67
N GLY A 10 -0.91 -17.87 4.16
CA GLY A 10 -0.79 -17.57 5.58
C GLY A 10 0.49 -18.10 6.24
N ASN A 11 1.49 -18.57 5.49
CA ASN A 11 2.81 -18.92 6.03
C ASN A 11 3.58 -17.69 6.50
N LEU A 12 3.43 -16.56 5.79
CA LEU A 12 4.03 -15.29 6.18
C LEU A 12 2.97 -14.40 6.82
N ARG A 13 3.01 -14.31 8.15
CA ARG A 13 2.14 -13.42 8.94
C ARG A 13 2.97 -12.44 9.77
N PRO A 14 2.50 -11.19 9.94
CA PRO A 14 3.07 -10.26 10.90
C PRO A 14 3.04 -10.85 12.31
N ASN A 15 4.21 -10.92 12.93
CA ASN A 15 4.48 -11.29 14.32
C ASN A 15 5.40 -10.21 14.92
N VAL A 16 5.48 -10.13 16.25
CA VAL A 16 6.25 -9.15 17.03
C VAL A 16 7.72 -9.05 16.57
N SER A 17 8.30 -10.15 16.09
CA SER A 17 9.68 -10.21 15.61
C SER A 17 9.88 -9.82 14.13
N ASN A 18 8.87 -9.95 13.27
CA ASN A 18 9.04 -9.81 11.81
C ASN A 18 8.21 -8.67 11.17
N TRP A 19 7.25 -8.09 11.91
CA TRP A 19 6.30 -7.12 11.36
C TRP A 19 6.98 -5.89 10.77
N ARG A 20 8.09 -5.45 11.38
CA ARG A 20 8.88 -4.31 10.89
C ARG A 20 9.44 -4.59 9.51
N SER A 21 10.05 -5.76 9.28
CA SER A 21 10.56 -6.12 7.96
C SER A 21 9.43 -6.28 6.93
N ILE A 22 8.32 -6.92 7.32
CA ILE A 22 7.18 -7.11 6.41
C ILE A 22 6.56 -5.77 5.99
N LEU A 23 6.29 -4.88 6.95
CA LEU A 23 5.73 -3.56 6.66
C LEU A 23 6.69 -2.72 5.83
N PHE A 24 7.96 -2.73 6.20
CA PHE A 24 9.00 -2.00 5.46
C PHE A 24 9.10 -2.46 4.00
N SER A 25 9.12 -3.77 3.75
CA SER A 25 9.09 -4.31 2.38
C SER A 25 7.84 -3.90 1.60
N CYS A 26 6.68 -3.87 2.27
CA CYS A 26 5.45 -3.40 1.64
C CYS A 26 5.54 -1.90 1.27
N MET A 27 6.07 -1.07 2.16
CA MET A 27 6.21 0.37 1.93
C MET A 27 7.15 0.69 0.77
N ILE A 28 8.33 0.06 0.72
CA ILE A 28 9.26 0.24 -0.40
C ILE A 28 8.61 -0.18 -1.71
N MET A 29 7.96 -1.34 -1.75
CA MET A 29 7.30 -1.81 -2.96
C MET A 29 6.23 -0.82 -3.43
N SER A 30 5.39 -0.33 -2.51
CA SER A 30 4.34 0.64 -2.85
C SER A 30 4.91 1.96 -3.37
N SER A 31 5.98 2.48 -2.78
CA SER A 31 6.67 3.67 -3.28
C SER A 31 7.17 3.45 -4.70
N LYS A 32 7.89 2.35 -4.94
CA LYS A 32 8.47 2.02 -6.25
C LYS A 32 7.48 1.78 -7.36
N VAL A 33 6.28 1.29 -7.02
CA VAL A 33 5.25 0.94 -8.02
C VAL A 33 4.41 2.15 -8.42
N TRP A 34 4.31 3.16 -7.54
CA TRP A 34 3.38 4.28 -7.73
C TRP A 34 4.06 5.61 -8.04
N ASP A 35 5.33 5.77 -7.67
CA ASP A 35 6.08 7.00 -7.87
C ASP A 35 7.03 6.88 -9.07
N ASP A 36 6.84 7.71 -10.09
CA ASP A 36 7.66 7.77 -11.29
C ASP A 36 9.12 8.16 -11.00
N LEU A 37 9.37 8.86 -9.87
CA LEU A 37 10.69 9.28 -9.40
C LEU A 37 11.08 8.59 -8.09
N SER A 38 10.82 7.30 -8.02
CA SER A 38 11.11 6.50 -6.82
C SER A 38 12.59 6.48 -6.44
N MET A 39 12.83 6.57 -5.13
CA MET A 39 14.15 6.40 -4.52
C MET A 39 14.73 5.00 -4.78
N TRP A 40 16.06 4.92 -4.78
CA TRP A 40 16.77 3.66 -4.97
C TRP A 40 16.95 2.97 -3.61
N ASN A 41 17.27 1.66 -3.60
CA ASN A 41 17.49 0.92 -2.36
C ASN A 41 18.62 1.51 -1.50
N GLY A 42 19.62 2.12 -2.14
CA GLY A 42 20.70 2.83 -1.46
C GLY A 42 20.17 4.00 -0.62
N ASP A 43 19.24 4.77 -1.17
CA ASP A 43 18.66 5.93 -0.49
C ASP A 43 17.78 5.49 0.68
N PHE A 44 16.97 4.44 0.50
CA PHE A 44 16.18 3.86 1.58
C PHE A 44 17.04 3.40 2.76
N SER A 45 18.25 2.88 2.50
CA SER A 45 19.16 2.47 3.58
C SER A 45 19.72 3.65 4.40
N GLN A 46 19.72 4.86 3.82
CA GLN A 46 20.21 6.07 4.49
C GLN A 46 19.09 6.79 5.26
N VAL A 47 17.87 6.76 4.73
CA VAL A 47 16.69 7.38 5.37
C VAL A 47 16.24 6.60 6.60
N VAL A 48 16.40 5.27 6.60
CA VAL A 48 16.03 4.42 7.74
C VAL A 48 17.10 4.50 8.81
N ILE A 49 17.01 5.54 9.64
CA ILE A 49 17.94 5.75 10.75
C ILE A 49 17.84 4.56 11.72
N PRO A 50 18.97 3.95 12.14
CA PRO A 50 19.00 2.99 13.22
C PRO A 50 18.57 3.69 14.53
N SER A 51 17.28 3.69 14.83
CA SER A 51 16.75 4.19 16.09
C SER A 51 16.53 3.03 17.06
N ALA A 52 16.60 3.31 18.37
CA ALA A 52 16.20 2.39 19.43
C ALA A 52 14.78 1.82 19.22
N SER A 53 13.94 2.54 18.45
CA SER A 53 12.59 2.12 17.99
C SER A 53 12.58 0.87 17.09
N ASN A 54 13.68 0.54 16.41
CA ASN A 54 13.75 -0.59 15.47
C ASN A 54 14.00 -1.94 16.16
N ASN A 55 14.03 -2.01 17.50
CA ASN A 55 14.28 -3.25 18.24
C ASN A 55 15.62 -3.93 17.84
N GLY A 56 16.60 -3.14 17.38
CA GLY A 56 17.88 -3.63 16.86
C GLY A 56 17.88 -4.09 15.40
N VAL A 57 16.77 -3.96 14.66
CA VAL A 57 16.72 -4.32 13.24
C VAL A 57 17.39 -3.23 12.39
N ILE A 58 18.45 -3.62 11.68
CA ILE A 58 19.19 -2.74 10.76
C ILE A 58 18.77 -3.07 9.32
N PHE A 59 18.35 -2.04 8.58
CA PHE A 59 17.99 -2.14 7.17
C PHE A 59 19.16 -1.68 6.29
N ASN A 60 20.20 -2.51 6.22
CA ASN A 60 21.33 -2.26 5.32
C ASN A 60 20.91 -2.53 3.86
N LEU A 61 21.65 -1.96 2.90
CA LEU A 61 21.36 -2.11 1.46
C LEU A 61 21.20 -3.58 1.03
N ALA A 62 22.07 -4.47 1.49
CA ALA A 62 21.99 -5.90 1.18
C ALA A 62 20.65 -6.52 1.63
N ARG A 63 20.22 -6.21 2.87
CA ARG A 63 18.95 -6.69 3.40
C ARG A 63 17.76 -6.08 2.70
N ILE A 64 17.80 -4.80 2.32
CA ILE A 64 16.74 -4.17 1.53
C ILE A 64 16.60 -4.88 0.19
N ASN A 65 17.71 -5.18 -0.49
CA ASN A 65 17.69 -5.91 -1.76
C ASN A 65 17.08 -7.31 -1.60
N GLU A 66 17.47 -8.06 -0.57
CA GLU A 66 16.91 -9.40 -0.32
C GLU A 66 15.42 -9.37 0.04
N LEU A 67 15.01 -8.35 0.82
CA LEU A 67 13.62 -8.13 1.15
C LEU A 67 12.78 -7.79 -0.08
N GLU A 68 13.27 -6.93 -0.96
CA GLU A 68 12.59 -6.58 -2.21
C GLU A 68 12.44 -7.79 -3.13
N LYS A 69 13.53 -8.53 -3.37
CA LYS A 69 13.49 -9.77 -4.18
C LYS A 69 12.47 -10.75 -3.61
N SER A 70 12.55 -11.03 -2.31
CA SER A 70 11.62 -11.95 -1.64
C SER A 70 10.17 -11.50 -1.79
N MET A 71 9.88 -10.19 -1.65
CA MET A 71 8.54 -9.66 -1.80
C MET A 71 8.02 -9.80 -3.24
N LEU A 72 8.84 -9.52 -4.25
CA LEU A 72 8.49 -9.70 -5.65
C LEU A 72 8.21 -11.17 -5.98
N THR A 73 9.05 -12.09 -5.47
CA THR A 73 8.84 -13.53 -5.62
C THR A 73 7.53 -13.96 -4.96
N CYS A 74 7.25 -13.52 -3.74
CA CYS A 74 6.00 -13.84 -3.05
C CYS A 74 4.75 -13.28 -3.75
N LEU A 75 4.87 -12.17 -4.48
CA LEU A 75 3.77 -11.60 -5.25
C LEU A 75 3.70 -12.11 -6.69
N GLU A 76 4.59 -13.01 -7.10
CA GLU A 76 4.71 -13.44 -8.50
C GLU A 76 4.83 -12.23 -9.46
N TYR A 77 5.52 -11.17 -9.01
CA TYR A 77 5.67 -9.89 -9.72
C TYR A 77 4.34 -9.17 -10.05
N LYS A 78 3.21 -9.60 -9.49
CA LYS A 78 1.90 -8.93 -9.61
C LYS A 78 1.84 -7.76 -8.63
N THR A 79 2.50 -6.65 -8.96
CA THR A 79 2.56 -5.47 -8.07
C THR A 79 1.37 -4.54 -8.22
N LYS A 80 0.78 -4.46 -9.41
CA LYS A 80 -0.38 -3.60 -9.71
C LYS A 80 -1.58 -3.94 -8.81
N VAL A 81 -2.28 -2.89 -8.37
CA VAL A 81 -3.53 -2.97 -7.62
C VAL A 81 -4.63 -2.41 -8.51
N SER A 82 -5.76 -3.12 -8.65
CA SER A 82 -6.89 -2.61 -9.41
C SER A 82 -7.60 -1.49 -8.64
N SER A 83 -8.24 -0.57 -9.36
CA SER A 83 -9.03 0.50 -8.75
C SER A 83 -10.12 -0.05 -7.82
N SER A 84 -10.74 -1.18 -8.17
CA SER A 84 -11.74 -1.86 -7.35
C SER A 84 -11.17 -2.39 -6.03
N GLU A 85 -9.97 -2.96 -6.05
CA GLU A 85 -9.30 -3.48 -4.86
C GLU A 85 -8.89 -2.32 -3.94
N TYR A 86 -8.32 -1.25 -4.50
CA TYR A 86 -8.00 -0.04 -3.77
C TYR A 86 -9.25 0.56 -3.10
N ALA A 87 -10.33 0.75 -3.86
CA ALA A 87 -11.58 1.33 -3.35
C ALA A 87 -12.15 0.50 -2.20
N LYS A 88 -12.15 -0.83 -2.32
CA LYS A 88 -12.58 -1.74 -1.24
C LYS A 88 -11.82 -1.48 0.05
N TYR A 89 -10.50 -1.42 0.01
CA TYR A 89 -9.68 -1.20 1.21
C TYR A 89 -9.83 0.22 1.76
N TYR A 90 -9.92 1.22 0.89
CA TYR A 90 -10.16 2.61 1.28
C TYR A 90 -11.46 2.75 2.10
N PHE A 91 -12.58 2.25 1.56
CA PHE A 91 -13.87 2.33 2.25
C PHE A 91 -13.90 1.48 3.53
N LEU A 92 -13.22 0.34 3.55
CA LEU A 92 -13.08 -0.48 4.75
C LEU A 92 -12.34 0.27 5.86
N LEU A 93 -11.17 0.83 5.55
CA LEU A 93 -10.36 1.61 6.48
C LEU A 93 -11.12 2.84 6.99
N ARG A 94 -11.79 3.57 6.10
CA ARG A 94 -12.63 4.71 6.47
C ARG A 94 -13.75 4.30 7.42
N SER A 95 -14.43 3.19 7.15
CA SER A 95 -15.50 2.67 8.01
C SER A 95 -14.97 2.23 9.38
N MET A 96 -13.77 1.64 9.43
CA MET A 96 -13.11 1.29 10.69
C MET A 96 -12.75 2.53 11.51
N LEU A 97 -12.22 3.57 10.86
CA LEU A 97 -11.83 4.83 11.50
C LEU A 97 -13.03 5.58 12.10
N LEU A 98 -14.15 5.65 11.37
CA LEU A 98 -15.39 6.22 11.87
C LEU A 98 -15.91 5.46 13.10
N ARG A 99 -15.83 4.13 13.08
CA ARG A 99 -16.25 3.31 14.24
C ARG A 99 -15.31 3.42 15.44
N SER A 100 -14.03 3.75 15.24
CA SER A 100 -13.09 3.90 16.34
C SER A 100 -13.21 5.26 17.05
N GLY A 101 -14.00 6.21 16.54
CA GLY A 101 -14.13 7.55 17.11
C GLY A 101 -12.84 8.38 17.03
N LEU A 102 -11.90 7.97 16.17
CA LEU A 102 -10.63 8.66 15.90
C LEU A 102 -10.70 9.49 14.61
N SER A 103 -11.88 9.56 13.99
CA SER A 103 -12.14 10.41 12.83
C SER A 103 -12.06 11.89 13.24
N GLY A 104 -11.29 12.67 12.50
CA GLY A 104 -11.38 14.13 12.55
C GLY A 104 -12.63 14.63 11.82
N GLU A 105 -13.04 15.87 12.11
CA GLU A 105 -14.23 16.51 11.53
C GLU A 105 -14.26 16.42 9.99
N ASP A 106 -13.10 16.52 9.35
CA ASP A 106 -12.98 16.40 7.89
C ASP A 106 -13.53 15.07 7.37
N ILE A 107 -13.14 13.95 7.98
CA ILE A 107 -13.54 12.61 7.50
C ILE A 107 -15.02 12.35 7.77
N GLU A 108 -15.57 12.90 8.84
CA GLU A 108 -16.99 12.81 9.17
C GLU A 108 -17.85 13.60 8.19
N ASN A 109 -17.35 14.76 7.76
CA ASN A 109 -18.02 15.63 6.79
C ASN A 109 -17.89 15.14 5.34
N LEU A 110 -16.97 14.23 5.03
CA LEU A 110 -16.94 13.58 3.73
C LEU A 110 -18.21 12.71 3.54
N LYS A 111 -19.10 13.14 2.65
CA LYS A 111 -20.22 12.30 2.22
C LYS A 111 -19.69 11.03 1.57
N PRO A 112 -20.19 9.83 1.96
CA PRO A 112 -19.87 8.59 1.25
C PRO A 112 -20.18 8.74 -0.24
N LEU A 113 -19.41 8.04 -1.09
CA LEU A 113 -19.70 8.01 -2.52
C LEU A 113 -21.03 7.30 -2.74
N ASP A 114 -22.08 8.07 -3.01
CA ASP A 114 -23.41 7.55 -3.31
C ASP A 114 -23.43 6.91 -4.72
N ILE A 115 -24.39 6.03 -4.97
CA ILE A 115 -24.58 5.31 -6.23
C ILE A 115 -24.66 6.29 -7.41
N GLU A 116 -25.35 7.42 -7.21
CA GLU A 116 -25.48 8.46 -8.22
C GLU A 116 -24.15 9.20 -8.46
N GLY A 117 -23.36 9.42 -7.40
CA GLY A 117 -22.02 10.00 -7.50
C GLY A 117 -21.05 9.07 -8.24
N ALA A 118 -21.11 7.77 -7.95
CA ALA A 118 -20.32 6.75 -8.64
C ALA A 118 -20.68 6.67 -10.13
N ARG A 119 -21.97 6.68 -10.49
CA ARG A 119 -22.43 6.66 -11.88
C ARG A 119 -21.93 7.87 -12.67
N ARG A 120 -21.96 9.07 -12.08
CA ARG A 120 -21.44 10.28 -12.72
C ARG A 120 -19.93 10.20 -12.97
N LEU A 121 -19.18 9.71 -11.98
CA LEU A 121 -17.74 9.50 -12.11
C LEU A 121 -17.39 8.47 -13.20
N GLU A 122 -18.16 7.39 -13.31
CA GLU A 122 -17.99 6.37 -14.34
C GLU A 122 -18.23 6.95 -15.75
N GLN A 123 -19.31 7.73 -15.92
CA GLN A 123 -19.57 8.44 -17.17
C GLN A 123 -18.43 9.41 -17.54
N CYS A 124 -17.92 10.17 -16.58
CA CYS A 124 -16.77 11.06 -16.81
C CYS A 124 -15.51 10.29 -17.20
N SER A 125 -15.23 9.13 -16.57
CA SER A 125 -14.08 8.29 -16.90
C SER A 125 -14.16 7.75 -18.32
N ALA A 126 -15.34 7.24 -18.72
CA ALA A 126 -15.56 6.70 -20.06
C ALA A 126 -15.33 7.75 -21.15
N LEU A 127 -15.85 8.97 -20.96
CA LEU A 127 -15.63 10.09 -21.88
C LEU A 127 -14.15 10.46 -22.02
N TYR A 128 -13.39 10.39 -20.93
CA TYR A 128 -11.96 10.69 -20.95
C TYR A 128 -11.16 9.61 -21.68
N GLN A 129 -11.55 8.34 -21.54
CA GLN A 129 -10.92 7.23 -22.25
C GLN A 129 -11.20 7.29 -23.76
N GLU A 130 -12.43 7.63 -24.16
CA GLU A 130 -12.77 7.87 -25.57
C GLU A 130 -11.96 9.02 -26.19
N GLN A 131 -11.66 10.08 -25.42
CA GLN A 131 -10.81 11.19 -25.87
C GLN A 131 -9.33 10.81 -26.03
N LEU A 132 -8.84 9.83 -25.27
CA LEU A 132 -7.46 9.35 -25.37
C LEU A 132 -7.26 8.37 -26.53
N GLU A 133 -8.35 7.79 -27.04
CA GLU A 133 -8.35 6.82 -28.15
C GLU A 133 -8.58 7.48 -29.53
N GLN A 134 -8.83 8.80 -29.59
CA GLN A 134 -8.94 9.61 -30.83
C GLN A 134 -7.65 10.36 -31.15
#